data_AF-A0A521R7Q3-F1
#
_entry.id   AF-A0A521R7Q3-F1
#
_cell.length_a   1.000
_cell.length_b   1.000
_cell.length_c   1.000
_cell.angle_alpha   90.00
_cell.angle_beta   90.00
_cell.angle_gamma   90.00
#
_symmetry.space_group_name_H-M   'P 1'
#
loop_
_entity.id
_entity.type
_entity.pdbx_description
1 polymer ?
#
loop_
_entity_poly.entity_id
_entity_poly.type
_entity_poly.pdbx_seq_one_letter_code
_entity_poly.pdbx_strand_id
1 'polypeptide(L)'
;MPPVKLSFGDVLSESFGFFFANIRLFFHLVTVPWILSLVIRLIGSQMPRESLIPVLAEKAIDIVPMVMFMVAWQRVVLLGPHRLDRLPGLGWSPRETAFLIHLLKIGGVTFLLLAAFILTMGEIDPTALTTGVPPDPETAAKQTLLAPLASAFIVSALVALRVSFGLAGTSVDEQGSPVLSWAYSRGNGWVVVGALFLISFAGTMVTAASVLILLSVMRGVLGADFAAYVVTWTFALLVSYAGNGVMATAQAVIFRRLTGWREGVPLPTPAEKNA
;
A
#
# COMPACT_ATOMS: atom_id res chain seq x y z
N MET A 1 -11.24 -29.65 -7.52
CA MET A 1 -10.30 -29.08 -8.55
C MET A 1 -8.89 -29.18 -8.00
N PRO A 2 -7.84 -29.45 -8.80
CA PRO A 2 -6.49 -29.59 -8.28
C PRO A 2 -6.00 -28.30 -7.59
N PRO A 3 -5.11 -28.41 -6.59
CA PRO A 3 -4.59 -27.26 -5.86
C PRO A 3 -3.86 -26.31 -6.81
N VAL A 4 -4.34 -25.07 -6.90
CA VAL A 4 -3.71 -24.03 -7.73
C VAL A 4 -2.40 -23.61 -7.08
N LYS A 5 -1.28 -23.77 -7.79
CA LYS A 5 0.04 -23.32 -7.34
C LYS A 5 0.40 -22.03 -8.06
N LEU A 6 0.59 -20.95 -7.30
CA LEU A 6 1.05 -19.68 -7.84
C LEU A 6 2.54 -19.75 -8.16
N SER A 7 2.90 -19.23 -9.33
CA SER A 7 4.27 -18.91 -9.70
C SER A 7 4.55 -17.46 -9.31
N PHE A 8 5.65 -17.24 -8.57
CA PHE A 8 6.10 -15.89 -8.20
C PHE A 8 6.38 -15.04 -9.44
N GLY A 9 7.10 -15.59 -10.42
CA GLY A 9 7.44 -14.89 -11.66
C GLY A 9 6.21 -14.55 -12.51
N ASP A 10 5.21 -15.42 -12.53
CA ASP A 10 3.96 -15.16 -13.25
C ASP A 10 3.17 -14.01 -12.63
N VAL A 11 3.07 -13.99 -11.29
CA VAL A 11 2.37 -12.91 -10.58
C VAL A 11 3.05 -11.58 -10.88
N LEU A 12 4.38 -11.52 -10.81
CA LEU A 12 5.12 -10.29 -11.11
C LEU A 12 4.97 -9.88 -12.58
N SER A 13 5.30 -10.78 -13.51
CA SER A 13 5.27 -10.48 -14.95
C SER A 13 3.88 -10.06 -15.42
N GLU A 14 2.82 -10.72 -14.96
CA GLU A 14 1.45 -10.34 -15.27
C GLU A 14 1.08 -8.99 -14.67
N SER A 15 1.49 -8.72 -13.42
CA SER A 15 1.16 -7.46 -12.74
C SER A 15 1.83 -6.24 -13.37
N PHE A 16 3.13 -6.35 -13.63
CA PHE A 16 3.88 -5.29 -14.32
C PHE A 16 3.45 -5.18 -15.78
N GLY A 17 3.28 -6.30 -16.48
CA GLY A 17 2.83 -6.33 -17.87
C GLY A 17 1.48 -5.65 -18.05
N PHE A 18 0.50 -5.97 -17.20
CA PHE A 18 -0.81 -5.32 -17.23
C PHE A 18 -0.71 -3.83 -16.94
N PHE A 19 0.04 -3.42 -15.90
CA PHE A 19 0.20 -2.02 -15.53
C PHE A 19 0.78 -1.19 -16.69
N PHE A 20 1.89 -1.64 -17.28
CA PHE A 20 2.54 -0.91 -18.36
C PHE A 20 1.73 -0.92 -19.66
N ALA A 21 1.02 -2.01 -19.97
CA ALA A 21 0.09 -2.06 -21.10
C ALA A 21 -1.07 -1.06 -20.96
N ASN A 22 -1.44 -0.69 -19.73
CA ASN A 22 -2.56 0.19 -19.41
C ASN A 22 -2.13 1.53 -18.80
N ILE A 23 -0.91 2.00 -19.07
CA ILE A 23 -0.36 3.24 -18.49
C ILE A 23 -1.24 4.47 -18.76
N ARG A 24 -1.88 4.55 -19.93
CA ARG A 24 -2.79 5.65 -20.27
C ARG A 24 -4.02 5.66 -19.36
N LEU A 25 -4.58 4.48 -19.09
CA LEU A 25 -5.71 4.32 -18.19
C LEU A 25 -5.30 4.61 -16.74
N PHE A 26 -4.08 4.26 -16.35
CA PHE A 26 -3.53 4.64 -15.05
C PHE A 26 -3.57 6.16 -14.85
N PHE A 27 -3.06 6.94 -15.81
CA PHE A 27 -3.12 8.40 -15.72
C PHE A 27 -4.55 8.92 -15.61
N HIS A 28 -5.48 8.34 -16.36
CA HIS A 28 -6.89 8.75 -16.31
C HIS A 28 -7.51 8.53 -14.93
N LEU A 29 -7.22 7.40 -14.28
CA LEU A 29 -7.80 7.03 -12.99
C LEU A 29 -7.09 7.67 -11.80
N VAL A 30 -5.78 7.89 -11.91
CA VAL A 30 -4.96 8.41 -10.80
C VAL A 30 -5.07 9.93 -10.66
N THR A 31 -5.42 10.66 -11.72
CA THR A 31 -5.32 12.14 -11.75
C THR A 31 -6.00 12.80 -10.57
N VAL A 32 -7.28 12.50 -10.30
CA VAL A 32 -8.02 13.14 -9.20
C VAL A 32 -7.49 12.68 -7.83
N PRO A 33 -7.36 11.37 -7.53
CA PRO A 33 -6.72 10.91 -6.29
C PRO A 33 -5.36 11.54 -6.02
N TRP A 34 -4.52 11.64 -7.04
CA TRP A 34 -3.18 12.21 -6.96
C TRP A 34 -3.21 13.70 -6.60
N ILE A 35 -4.09 14.48 -7.24
CA ILE A 35 -4.27 15.91 -6.91
C ILE A 35 -4.77 16.06 -5.46
N LEU A 36 -5.73 15.23 -5.03
CA LEU A 36 -6.22 15.27 -3.65
C LEU A 36 -5.11 14.95 -2.64
N SER A 37 -4.32 13.90 -2.88
CA SER A 37 -3.15 13.57 -2.05
C SER A 37 -2.13 14.72 -2.02
N LEU A 38 -1.90 15.39 -3.14
CA LEU A 38 -1.01 16.55 -3.20
C LEU A 38 -1.56 17.70 -2.33
N VAL A 39 -2.84 18.02 -2.44
CA VAL A 39 -3.48 19.06 -1.62
C VAL A 39 -3.39 18.71 -0.13
N ILE A 40 -3.70 17.47 0.26
CA ILE A 40 -3.57 16.98 1.64
C ILE A 40 -2.13 17.16 2.12
N ARG A 41 -1.14 16.76 1.31
CA ARG A 41 0.28 16.88 1.65
C ARG A 41 0.74 18.33 1.77
N LEU A 42 0.24 19.23 0.92
CA LEU A 42 0.55 20.66 0.98
C LEU A 42 -0.06 21.30 2.23
N ILE A 43 -1.31 20.99 2.57
CA ILE A 43 -1.95 21.47 3.81
C ILE A 43 -1.22 20.90 5.04
N GLY A 44 -0.96 19.60 5.06
CA GLY A 44 -0.22 18.94 6.15
C GLY A 44 1.18 19.53 6.37
N SER A 45 1.84 20.00 5.30
CA SER A 45 3.14 20.65 5.40
C SER A 45 3.15 21.97 6.18
N GLN A 46 1.99 22.62 6.29
CA GLN A 46 1.82 23.88 7.02
C GLN A 46 1.49 23.64 8.51
N MET A 47 1.22 22.40 8.91
CA MET A 47 0.88 22.09 10.30
C MET A 47 2.13 22.07 11.20
N PRO A 48 2.01 22.47 12.48
CA PRO A 48 3.10 22.39 13.44
C PRO A 48 3.66 20.97 13.53
N ARG A 49 4.99 20.84 13.40
CA ARG A 49 5.70 19.54 13.47
C ARG A 49 6.23 19.19 14.85
N GLU A 50 5.92 20.01 15.85
CA GLU A 50 6.26 19.78 17.26
C GLU A 50 5.53 18.54 17.84
N SER A 51 4.48 18.08 17.16
CA SER A 51 3.77 16.83 17.46
C SER A 51 3.74 15.94 16.22
N LEU A 52 3.80 14.63 16.44
CA LEU A 52 3.59 13.62 15.39
C LEU A 52 2.11 13.42 15.03
N ILE A 53 1.18 13.92 15.85
CA ILE A 53 -0.27 13.74 15.65
C ILE A 53 -0.75 14.33 14.31
N PRO A 54 -0.40 15.58 13.92
CA PRO A 54 -0.78 16.13 12.63
C PRO A 54 -0.24 15.32 11.45
N VAL A 55 0.97 14.76 11.57
CA VAL A 55 1.58 13.90 10.54
C VAL A 55 0.81 12.59 10.40
N LEU A 56 0.44 11.96 11.51
CA LEU A 56 -0.37 10.74 11.49
C LEU A 56 -1.78 11.00 10.95
N ALA A 57 -2.39 12.15 11.29
CA ALA A 57 -3.68 12.56 10.77
C ALA A 57 -3.64 12.80 9.26
N GLU A 58 -2.62 13.50 8.75
CA GLU A 58 -2.39 13.68 7.31
C GLU A 58 -2.33 12.31 6.60
N LYS A 59 -1.55 11.36 7.15
CA LYS A 59 -1.43 10.01 6.58
C LYS A 59 -2.75 9.23 6.62
N ALA A 60 -3.54 9.38 7.68
CA ALA A 60 -4.86 8.75 7.77
C ALA A 60 -5.84 9.31 6.75
N ILE A 61 -5.82 10.63 6.52
CA ILE A 61 -6.68 11.28 5.51
C ILE A 61 -6.25 10.88 4.09
N ASP A 62 -4.96 10.74 3.84
CA ASP A 62 -4.41 10.31 2.54
C ASP A 62 -4.80 8.87 2.13
N ILE A 63 -5.36 8.08 3.07
CA ILE A 63 -5.98 6.77 2.75
C ILE A 63 -7.19 6.95 1.83
N VAL A 64 -7.94 8.05 1.96
CA VAL A 64 -9.16 8.30 1.19
C VAL A 64 -8.89 8.33 -0.33
N PRO A 65 -8.02 9.19 -0.87
CA PRO A 65 -7.71 9.19 -2.29
C PRO A 65 -7.05 7.87 -2.74
N MET A 66 -6.23 7.25 -1.89
CA MET A 66 -5.64 5.94 -2.19
C MET A 66 -6.71 4.85 -2.39
N VAL A 67 -7.73 4.79 -1.53
CA VAL A 67 -8.86 3.85 -1.68
C VAL A 67 -9.64 4.12 -2.95
N MET A 68 -9.93 5.39 -3.28
CA MET A 68 -10.61 5.76 -4.52
C MET A 68 -9.88 5.22 -5.75
N PHE A 69 -8.54 5.36 -5.78
CA PHE A 69 -7.72 4.82 -6.85
C PHE A 69 -7.70 3.28 -6.86
N MET A 70 -7.41 2.65 -5.72
CA MET A 70 -7.25 1.19 -5.64
C MET A 70 -8.53 0.44 -6.05
N VAL A 71 -9.69 0.90 -5.59
CA VAL A 71 -10.97 0.28 -5.94
C VAL A 71 -11.21 0.33 -7.45
N ALA A 72 -11.04 1.51 -8.07
CA ALA A 72 -11.24 1.65 -9.50
C ALA A 72 -10.21 0.85 -10.31
N TRP A 73 -8.94 0.88 -9.91
CA TRP A 73 -7.88 0.16 -10.58
C TRP A 73 -8.08 -1.36 -10.53
N GLN A 74 -8.41 -1.92 -9.37
CA GLN A 74 -8.68 -3.36 -9.25
C GLN A 74 -9.91 -3.80 -10.03
N ARG A 75 -10.95 -2.97 -10.10
CA ARG A 75 -12.09 -3.21 -10.99
C ARG A 75 -11.67 -3.28 -12.44
N VAL A 76 -10.82 -2.37 -12.91
CA VAL A 76 -10.28 -2.44 -14.28
C VAL A 76 -9.50 -3.74 -14.52
N VAL A 77 -8.68 -4.17 -13.56
CA VAL A 77 -7.90 -5.40 -13.69
C VAL A 77 -8.80 -6.64 -13.78
N LEU A 78 -9.89 -6.66 -13.02
CA LEU A 78 -10.79 -7.81 -12.91
C LEU A 78 -11.92 -7.85 -13.95
N LEU A 79 -12.51 -6.69 -14.25
CA LEU A 79 -13.71 -6.53 -15.09
C LEU A 79 -13.43 -5.81 -16.42
N GLY A 80 -12.24 -5.22 -16.58
CA GLY A 80 -11.91 -4.39 -17.74
C GLY A 80 -12.41 -2.93 -17.62
N PRO A 81 -11.98 -2.06 -18.56
CA PRO A 81 -12.24 -0.62 -18.51
C PRO A 81 -13.72 -0.24 -18.68
N HIS A 82 -14.53 -1.10 -19.32
CA HIS A 82 -15.93 -0.81 -19.64
C HIS A 82 -16.89 -0.91 -18.45
N ARG A 83 -16.42 -1.43 -17.30
CA ARG A 83 -17.21 -1.65 -16.07
C ARG A 83 -16.91 -0.63 -14.97
N LEU A 84 -16.31 0.51 -15.34
CA LEU A 84 -16.15 1.66 -14.46
C LEU A 84 -17.41 2.53 -14.54
N ASP A 85 -18.22 2.51 -13.48
CA ASP A 85 -19.45 3.31 -13.41
C ASP A 85 -19.19 4.82 -13.36
N ARG A 86 -17.99 5.23 -12.91
CA ARG A 86 -17.58 6.63 -12.72
C ARG A 86 -16.07 6.79 -12.63
N LEU A 87 -15.60 8.03 -12.81
CA LEU A 87 -14.21 8.38 -12.56
C LEU A 87 -13.90 8.43 -11.05
N PRO A 88 -12.72 7.95 -10.61
CA PRO A 88 -12.29 8.03 -9.22
C PRO A 88 -12.26 9.48 -8.75
N GLY A 89 -12.71 9.73 -7.51
CA GLY A 89 -12.67 11.06 -6.91
C GLY A 89 -13.87 11.97 -7.22
N LEU A 90 -14.81 11.54 -8.06
CA LEU A 90 -16.08 12.27 -8.27
C LEU A 90 -17.22 11.81 -7.34
N GLY A 91 -16.94 10.90 -6.41
CA GLY A 91 -17.89 10.47 -5.39
C GLY A 91 -17.35 9.30 -4.56
N TRP A 92 -18.05 9.00 -3.48
CA TRP A 92 -17.83 7.84 -2.62
C TRP A 92 -19.02 6.88 -2.78
N SER A 93 -18.79 5.57 -2.82
CA SER A 93 -19.85 4.56 -2.95
C SER A 93 -19.71 3.50 -1.86
N PRO A 94 -20.70 2.62 -1.70
CA PRO A 94 -20.61 1.50 -0.76
C PRO A 94 -19.36 0.63 -0.99
N ARG A 95 -18.83 0.57 -2.22
CA ARG A 95 -17.61 -0.20 -2.53
C ARG A 95 -16.36 0.37 -1.87
N GLU A 96 -16.15 1.68 -1.97
CA GLU A 96 -15.02 2.32 -1.30
C GLU A 96 -15.14 2.20 0.23
N THR A 97 -16.37 2.28 0.78
CA THR A 97 -16.61 2.00 2.20
C THR A 97 -16.23 0.56 2.57
N ALA A 98 -16.71 -0.43 1.81
CA ALA A 98 -16.43 -1.84 2.07
C ALA A 98 -14.94 -2.15 1.95
N PHE A 99 -14.29 -1.59 0.94
CA PHE A 99 -12.84 -1.68 0.74
C PHE A 99 -12.08 -1.06 1.92
N LEU A 100 -12.43 0.16 2.33
CA LEU A 100 -11.78 0.85 3.45
C LEU A 100 -11.93 0.05 4.75
N ILE A 101 -13.13 -0.44 5.06
CA ILE A 101 -13.37 -1.28 6.23
C ILE A 101 -12.51 -2.56 6.17
N HIS A 102 -12.42 -3.19 5.00
CA HIS A 102 -11.60 -4.39 4.84
C HIS A 102 -10.10 -4.08 4.97
N LEU A 103 -9.64 -2.97 4.40
CA LEU A 103 -8.28 -2.47 4.54
C LEU A 103 -7.93 -2.22 6.00
N LEU A 104 -8.82 -1.59 6.77
CA LEU A 104 -8.64 -1.37 8.21
C LEU A 104 -8.58 -2.69 8.99
N LYS A 105 -9.39 -3.69 8.64
CA LYS A 105 -9.32 -5.03 9.26
C LYS A 105 -7.99 -5.73 8.99
N ILE A 106 -7.40 -5.54 7.81
CA ILE A 106 -6.15 -6.19 7.41
C ILE A 106 -4.92 -5.45 7.94
N GLY A 107 -4.86 -4.13 7.72
CA GLY A 107 -3.68 -3.31 7.97
C GLY A 107 -3.78 -2.42 9.21
N GLY A 108 -4.93 -2.33 9.87
CA GLY A 108 -5.13 -1.42 11.01
C GLY A 108 -4.19 -1.72 12.18
N VAL A 109 -4.03 -2.99 12.55
CA VAL A 109 -3.08 -3.39 13.60
C VAL A 109 -1.64 -3.07 13.19
N THR A 110 -1.27 -3.33 11.94
CA THR A 110 0.07 -3.00 11.40
C THR A 110 0.33 -1.50 11.48
N PHE A 111 -0.66 -0.67 11.13
CA PHE A 111 -0.56 0.78 11.21
C PHE A 111 -0.43 1.27 12.66
N LEU A 112 -1.21 0.72 13.59
CA LEU A 112 -1.11 1.05 15.01
C LEU A 112 0.25 0.67 15.60
N LEU A 113 0.77 -0.51 15.24
CA LEU A 113 2.10 -0.95 15.67
C LEU A 113 3.20 -0.07 15.08
N LEU A 114 3.08 0.35 13.82
CA LEU A 114 4.02 1.30 13.20
C LEU A 114 3.96 2.67 13.89
N ALA A 115 2.77 3.18 14.17
CA ALA A 115 2.60 4.45 14.86
C ALA A 115 3.19 4.39 16.28
N ALA A 116 2.89 3.33 17.03
CA ALA A 116 3.47 3.09 18.34
C ALA A 116 5.00 2.98 18.26
N PHE A 117 5.54 2.33 17.22
CA PHE A 117 6.98 2.20 17.02
C PHE A 117 7.63 3.56 16.79
N ILE A 118 7.09 4.37 15.88
CA ILE A 118 7.60 5.72 15.58
C ILE A 118 7.53 6.61 16.83
N LEU A 119 6.41 6.58 17.57
CA LEU A 119 6.22 7.37 18.79
C LEU A 119 7.18 6.95 19.91
N THR A 120 7.50 5.65 20.01
CA THR A 120 8.41 5.11 21.03
C THR A 120 9.87 5.32 20.67
N MET A 121 10.20 5.28 19.38
CA MET A 121 11.56 5.47 18.87
C MET A 121 12.03 6.92 19.01
N GLY A 122 11.13 7.90 18.80
CA GLY A 122 11.49 9.32 18.85
C GLY A 122 12.45 9.73 17.73
N GLU A 123 13.13 10.86 17.90
CA GLU A 123 14.19 11.30 16.98
C GLU A 123 15.47 10.49 17.23
N ILE A 124 15.96 9.79 16.20
CA ILE A 124 17.28 9.15 16.25
C ILE A 124 18.33 10.21 15.91
N ASP A 125 19.18 10.55 16.88
CA ASP A 125 20.44 11.24 16.59
C ASP A 125 21.41 10.25 15.92
N PRO A 126 21.73 10.40 14.62
CA PRO A 126 22.63 9.50 13.92
C PRO A 126 24.04 9.49 14.52
N THR A 127 24.44 10.58 15.18
CA THR A 127 25.76 10.71 15.80
C THR A 127 25.90 9.78 17.02
N ALA A 128 24.80 9.53 17.74
CA ALA A 128 24.76 8.60 18.88
C ALA A 128 25.04 7.14 18.48
N LEU A 129 24.80 6.77 17.21
CA LEU A 129 25.11 5.43 16.68
C LEU A 129 26.58 5.26 16.28
N THR A 130 27.35 6.35 16.19
CA THR A 130 28.72 6.36 15.65
C THR A 130 29.81 6.52 16.71
N THR A 131 29.48 6.96 17.91
CA THR A 131 30.46 7.38 18.92
C THR A 131 30.96 6.24 19.83
N GLY A 132 30.44 5.02 19.72
CA GLY A 132 30.88 3.86 20.52
C GLY A 132 30.64 4.01 22.03
N VAL A 133 29.93 5.05 22.45
CA VAL A 133 29.54 5.28 23.84
C VAL A 133 28.40 4.31 24.18
N PRO A 134 28.48 3.57 25.32
CA PRO A 134 27.38 2.74 25.76
C PRO A 134 26.09 3.57 25.87
N PRO A 135 24.94 3.06 25.36
CA PRO A 135 23.68 3.79 25.45
C PRO A 135 23.36 4.05 26.93
N ASP A 136 22.93 5.27 27.22
CA ASP A 136 22.38 5.65 28.53
C ASP A 136 21.30 4.64 28.97
N PRO A 137 21.17 4.28 30.27
CA PRO A 137 20.20 3.28 30.73
C PRO A 137 18.76 3.53 30.29
N GLU A 138 18.34 4.80 30.16
CA GLU A 138 17.01 5.15 29.65
C GLU A 138 16.86 4.79 28.16
N THR A 139 17.93 5.01 27.39
CA THR A 139 18.00 4.64 25.96
C THR A 139 18.03 3.11 25.79
N ALA A 140 18.77 2.40 26.63
CA ALA A 140 18.80 0.94 26.65
C ALA A 140 17.41 0.34 27.01
N ALA A 141 16.70 0.94 27.96
CA ALA A 141 15.33 0.56 28.30
C ALA A 141 14.35 0.80 27.14
N LYS A 142 14.42 1.96 26.47
CA LYS A 142 13.63 2.24 25.25
C LYS A 142 13.92 1.24 24.14
N GLN A 143 15.19 0.95 23.86
CA GLN A 143 15.59 -0.04 22.85
C GLN A 143 15.07 -1.45 23.16
N THR A 144 15.01 -1.82 24.45
CA THR A 144 14.44 -3.11 24.89
C THR A 144 12.94 -3.22 24.58
N LEU A 145 12.19 -2.11 24.65
CA LEU A 145 10.77 -2.06 24.26
C LEU A 145 10.55 -2.02 22.74
N LEU A 146 11.52 -1.49 21.99
CA LEU A 146 11.42 -1.38 20.53
C LEU A 146 11.54 -2.73 19.82
N ALA A 147 12.34 -3.67 20.32
CA ALA A 147 12.53 -4.96 19.65
C ALA A 147 11.25 -5.83 19.60
N PRO A 148 10.47 -6.00 20.68
CA PRO A 148 9.17 -6.66 20.63
C PRO A 148 8.19 -5.95 19.71
N LEU A 149 8.17 -4.61 19.73
CA LEU A 149 7.27 -3.80 18.92
C LEU A 149 7.59 -3.90 17.42
N ALA A 150 8.87 -3.84 17.05
CA ALA A 150 9.34 -4.08 15.69
C ALA A 150 8.99 -5.49 15.22
N SER A 151 9.21 -6.50 16.08
CA SER A 151 8.88 -7.89 15.76
C SER A 151 7.38 -8.07 15.53
N ALA A 152 6.55 -7.51 16.41
CA ALA A 152 5.10 -7.52 16.27
C ALA A 152 4.65 -6.81 14.99
N PHE A 153 5.25 -5.66 14.66
CA PHE A 153 5.00 -4.94 13.42
C PHE A 153 5.34 -5.79 12.19
N ILE A 154 6.52 -6.43 12.15
CA ILE A 154 6.94 -7.29 11.04
C ILE A 154 5.97 -8.45 10.85
N VAL A 155 5.65 -9.19 11.93
CA VAL A 155 4.72 -10.32 11.87
C VAL A 155 3.34 -9.85 11.39
N SER A 156 2.85 -8.72 11.92
CA SER A 156 1.58 -8.13 11.51
C SER A 156 1.59 -7.75 10.02
N ALA A 157 2.67 -7.13 9.53
CA ALA A 157 2.81 -6.75 8.13
C ALA A 157 2.83 -7.98 7.20
N LEU A 158 3.52 -9.06 7.58
CA LEU A 158 3.54 -10.31 6.80
C LEU A 158 2.15 -10.95 6.73
N VAL A 159 1.41 -10.96 7.84
CA VAL A 159 0.02 -11.46 7.86
C VAL A 159 -0.87 -10.57 6.99
N ALA A 160 -0.75 -9.25 7.12
CA ALA A 160 -1.51 -8.28 6.35
C ALA A 160 -1.28 -8.47 4.84
N LEU A 161 -0.01 -8.56 4.42
CA LEU A 161 0.37 -8.83 3.03
C LEU A 161 -0.28 -10.12 2.53
N ARG A 162 -0.18 -11.21 3.30
CA ARG A 162 -0.73 -12.52 2.93
C ARG A 162 -2.23 -12.48 2.63
N VAL A 163 -3.00 -11.71 3.39
CA VAL A 163 -4.46 -11.66 3.22
C VAL A 163 -4.94 -10.47 2.38
N SER A 164 -4.06 -9.51 2.06
CA SER A 164 -4.41 -8.26 1.36
C SER A 164 -4.98 -8.46 -0.03
N PHE A 165 -4.70 -9.58 -0.71
CA PHE A 165 -5.32 -9.86 -2.01
C PHE A 165 -6.85 -9.96 -1.94
N GLY A 166 -7.42 -10.25 -0.76
CA GLY A 166 -8.86 -10.22 -0.53
C GLY A 166 -9.51 -8.85 -0.75
N LEU A 167 -8.73 -7.76 -0.74
CA LEU A 167 -9.19 -6.41 -1.10
C LEU A 167 -9.71 -6.35 -2.54
N ALA A 168 -9.16 -7.16 -3.43
CA ALA A 168 -9.62 -7.24 -4.81
C ALA A 168 -11.08 -7.72 -4.89
N GLY A 169 -11.50 -8.65 -4.03
CA GLY A 169 -12.90 -9.08 -3.94
C GLY A 169 -13.84 -7.92 -3.59
N THR A 170 -13.49 -7.11 -2.58
CA THR A 170 -14.30 -5.94 -2.19
C THR A 170 -14.43 -4.90 -3.29
N SER A 171 -13.47 -4.82 -4.22
CA SER A 171 -13.55 -3.90 -5.36
C SER A 171 -14.63 -4.32 -6.38
N VAL A 172 -14.94 -5.62 -6.46
CA VAL A 172 -15.90 -6.22 -7.42
C VAL A 172 -17.17 -6.74 -6.74
N ASP A 173 -17.57 -6.09 -5.65
CA ASP A 173 -18.84 -6.36 -4.95
C ASP A 173 -18.91 -7.75 -4.28
N GLU A 174 -17.76 -8.43 -4.12
CA GLU A 174 -17.64 -9.66 -3.34
C GLU A 174 -17.34 -9.39 -1.86
N GLN A 175 -17.81 -10.25 -0.97
CA GLN A 175 -17.52 -10.13 0.46
C GLN A 175 -16.03 -10.42 0.75
N GLY A 176 -15.27 -9.36 1.01
CA GLY A 176 -13.91 -9.48 1.50
C GLY A 176 -13.85 -10.04 2.92
N SER A 177 -13.07 -11.12 3.11
CA SER A 177 -12.81 -11.70 4.42
C SER A 177 -11.34 -12.08 4.57
N PRO A 178 -10.63 -11.61 5.62
CA PRO A 178 -9.28 -12.04 5.91
C PRO A 178 -9.18 -13.56 6.16
N VAL A 179 -10.21 -14.15 6.77
CA VAL A 179 -10.28 -15.60 7.04
C VAL A 179 -10.38 -16.39 5.73
N LEU A 180 -11.22 -15.94 4.79
CA LEU A 180 -11.31 -16.57 3.47
C LEU A 180 -10.00 -16.41 2.69
N SER A 181 -9.40 -15.22 2.73
CA SER A 181 -8.11 -14.95 2.07
C SER A 181 -6.99 -15.84 2.63
N TRP A 182 -7.00 -16.07 3.94
CA TRP A 182 -6.09 -17.03 4.57
C TRP A 182 -6.32 -18.46 4.09
N ALA A 183 -7.59 -18.89 3.99
CA ALA A 183 -7.97 -20.22 3.51
C ALA A 183 -7.55 -20.44 2.04
N TYR A 184 -7.86 -19.50 1.15
CA TYR A 184 -7.50 -19.59 -0.28
C TYR A 184 -5.98 -19.52 -0.54
N SER A 185 -5.22 -18.87 0.34
CA SER A 185 -3.76 -18.77 0.21
C SER A 185 -3.02 -19.96 0.83
N ARG A 186 -3.70 -20.97 1.38
CA ARG A 186 -3.03 -22.19 1.88
C ARG A 186 -2.22 -22.83 0.74
N GLY A 187 -0.97 -23.21 1.05
CA GLY A 187 0.00 -23.70 0.05
C GLY A 187 0.69 -22.62 -0.79
N ASN A 188 0.18 -21.38 -0.80
CA ASN A 188 0.71 -20.26 -1.61
C ASN A 188 1.15 -19.05 -0.77
N GLY A 189 1.03 -19.10 0.56
CA GLY A 189 1.24 -17.96 1.45
C GLY A 189 2.55 -17.21 1.24
N TRP A 190 3.68 -17.92 1.11
CA TRP A 190 4.99 -17.30 0.88
C TRP A 190 5.13 -16.67 -0.49
N VAL A 191 4.49 -17.22 -1.53
CA VAL A 191 4.49 -16.61 -2.87
C VAL A 191 3.69 -15.31 -2.85
N VAL A 192 2.53 -15.31 -2.20
CA VAL A 192 1.70 -14.10 -2.02
C VAL A 192 2.46 -13.03 -1.24
N VAL A 193 3.00 -13.39 -0.07
CA VAL A 193 3.78 -12.46 0.76
C VAL A 193 4.99 -11.94 0.00
N GLY A 194 5.78 -12.83 -0.61
CA GLY A 194 6.99 -12.46 -1.33
C GLY A 194 6.72 -11.52 -2.50
N ALA A 195 5.70 -11.81 -3.32
CA ALA A 195 5.39 -11.00 -4.49
C ALA A 195 4.91 -9.60 -4.09
N LEU A 196 3.96 -9.53 -3.14
CA LEU A 196 3.42 -8.25 -2.66
C LEU A 196 4.49 -7.47 -1.89
N PHE A 197 5.30 -8.13 -1.06
CA PHE A 197 6.44 -7.50 -0.39
C PHE A 197 7.42 -6.89 -1.39
N LEU A 198 7.86 -7.65 -2.40
CA LEU A 198 8.82 -7.15 -3.39
C LEU A 198 8.27 -5.94 -4.14
N ILE A 199 7.01 -5.98 -4.59
CA ILE A 199 6.38 -4.85 -5.27
C ILE A 199 6.31 -3.63 -4.34
N SER A 200 5.86 -3.83 -3.10
CA SER A 200 5.76 -2.76 -2.10
C SER A 200 7.12 -2.12 -1.82
N PHE A 201 8.12 -2.97 -1.58
CA PHE A 201 9.48 -2.56 -1.24
C PHE A 201 10.12 -1.82 -2.40
N ALA A 202 10.07 -2.38 -3.62
CA ALA A 202 10.59 -1.72 -4.81
C ALA A 202 9.88 -0.38 -5.08
N GLY A 203 8.55 -0.33 -4.99
CA GLY A 203 7.77 0.90 -5.15
C GLY A 203 8.16 1.97 -4.12
N THR A 204 8.36 1.58 -2.86
CA THR A 204 8.81 2.48 -1.79
C THR A 204 10.23 2.99 -2.05
N MET A 205 11.16 2.12 -2.47
CA MET A 205 12.53 2.51 -2.81
C MET A 205 12.57 3.49 -3.99
N VAL A 206 11.80 3.24 -5.04
CA VAL A 206 11.72 4.15 -6.21
C VAL A 206 11.08 5.47 -5.82
N THR A 207 10.07 5.47 -4.95
CA THR A 207 9.48 6.70 -4.40
C THR A 207 10.50 7.50 -3.60
N ALA A 208 11.24 6.85 -2.69
CA ALA A 208 12.28 7.49 -1.89
C ALA A 208 13.41 8.05 -2.76
N ALA A 209 13.89 7.27 -3.74
CA ALA A 209 14.88 7.73 -4.71
C ALA A 209 14.39 8.94 -5.51
N SER A 210 13.13 8.93 -5.94
CA SER A 210 12.51 10.06 -6.66
C SER A 210 12.50 11.32 -5.80
N VAL A 211 12.18 11.21 -4.51
CA VAL A 211 12.24 12.33 -3.57
C VAL A 211 13.66 12.89 -3.46
N LEU A 212 14.64 12.01 -3.21
CA LEU A 212 16.02 12.42 -3.02
C LEU A 212 16.60 13.08 -4.28
N ILE A 213 16.44 12.46 -5.45
CA ILE A 213 16.93 12.96 -6.73
C ILE A 213 16.32 14.34 -7.03
N LEU A 214 15.01 14.49 -6.91
CA LEU A 214 14.34 15.75 -7.24
C LEU A 214 14.71 16.86 -6.26
N LEU A 215 14.81 16.58 -4.96
CA LEU A 215 15.28 17.57 -3.99
C LEU A 215 16.72 17.99 -4.29
N SER A 216 17.61 17.04 -4.58
CA SER A 216 19.01 17.32 -4.93
C SER A 216 19.12 18.20 -6.18
N VAL A 217 18.34 17.92 -7.23
CA VAL A 217 18.34 18.74 -8.45
C VAL A 217 17.74 20.12 -8.19
N MET A 218 16.53 20.18 -7.60
CA MET A 218 15.80 21.44 -7.45
C MET A 218 16.47 22.40 -6.47
N ARG A 219 17.00 21.90 -5.35
CA ARG A 219 17.69 22.74 -4.36
C ARG A 219 19.17 22.92 -4.69
N GLY A 220 19.86 21.84 -5.04
CA GLY A 220 21.31 21.87 -5.23
C GLY A 220 21.74 22.49 -6.55
N VAL A 221 21.01 22.23 -7.64
CA VAL A 221 21.38 22.72 -8.98
C VAL A 221 20.64 23.99 -9.35
N LEU A 222 19.34 24.06 -9.07
CA LEU A 222 18.47 25.16 -9.53
C LEU A 222 18.26 26.25 -8.48
N GLY A 223 18.63 26.03 -7.21
CA GLY A 223 18.41 26.98 -6.12
C GLY A 223 16.94 27.32 -5.86
N ALA A 224 16.01 26.45 -6.28
CA ALA A 224 14.58 26.72 -6.32
C ALA A 224 13.85 26.11 -5.10
N ASP A 225 14.13 26.62 -3.89
CA ASP A 225 13.70 25.98 -2.64
C ASP A 225 12.18 25.80 -2.48
N PHE A 226 11.39 26.80 -2.87
CA PHE A 226 9.93 26.73 -2.79
C PHE A 226 9.36 25.74 -3.82
N ALA A 227 9.81 25.85 -5.08
CA ALA A 227 9.36 24.96 -6.15
C ALA A 227 9.81 23.51 -5.92
N ALA A 228 10.96 23.30 -5.26
CA ALA A 228 11.49 21.98 -4.94
C ALA A 228 10.47 21.15 -4.17
N TYR A 229 9.78 21.72 -3.19
CA TYR A 229 8.80 20.98 -2.39
C TYR A 229 7.61 20.52 -3.24
N VAL A 230 7.00 21.45 -3.98
CA VAL A 230 5.81 21.16 -4.80
C VAL A 230 6.15 20.15 -5.88
N VAL A 231 7.21 20.37 -6.66
CA VAL A 231 7.62 19.49 -7.77
C VAL A 231 7.99 18.09 -7.26
N THR A 232 8.77 18.02 -6.17
CA THR A 232 9.18 16.74 -5.59
C THR A 232 7.97 15.92 -5.15
N TRP A 233 7.05 16.51 -4.38
CA TRP A 233 5.88 15.76 -3.90
C TRP A 233 4.90 15.43 -5.02
N THR A 234 4.73 16.32 -5.98
CA THR A 234 3.93 16.07 -7.19
C THR A 234 4.40 14.80 -7.89
N PHE A 235 5.70 14.68 -8.16
CA PHE A 235 6.26 13.50 -8.83
C PHE A 235 6.31 12.27 -7.92
N ALA A 236 6.76 12.41 -6.66
CA ALA A 236 6.89 11.29 -5.74
C ALA A 236 5.53 10.64 -5.42
N LEU A 237 4.45 11.44 -5.29
CA LEU A 237 3.11 10.89 -5.12
C LEU A 237 2.68 10.10 -6.37
N LEU A 238 2.94 10.61 -7.57
CA LEU A 238 2.61 9.91 -8.81
C LEU A 238 3.34 8.56 -8.91
N VAL A 239 4.64 8.54 -8.57
CA VAL A 239 5.45 7.31 -8.51
C VAL A 239 4.91 6.33 -7.45
N SER A 240 4.52 6.84 -6.28
CA SER A 240 3.88 6.04 -5.24
C SER A 240 2.57 5.41 -5.73
N TYR A 241 1.73 6.17 -6.43
CA TYR A 241 0.51 5.65 -7.05
C TYR A 241 0.81 4.61 -8.13
N ALA A 242 1.88 4.76 -8.91
CA ALA A 242 2.29 3.74 -9.88
C ALA A 242 2.66 2.43 -9.17
N GLY A 243 3.43 2.49 -8.09
CA GLY A 243 3.71 1.34 -7.23
C GLY A 243 2.45 0.70 -6.65
N ASN A 244 1.51 1.52 -6.16
CA ASN A 244 0.21 1.05 -5.68
C ASN A 244 -0.65 0.44 -6.80
N GLY A 245 -0.54 0.93 -8.04
CA GLY A 245 -1.19 0.36 -9.21
C GLY A 245 -0.69 -1.05 -9.49
N VAL A 246 0.63 -1.26 -9.51
CA VAL A 246 1.22 -2.60 -9.68
C VAL A 246 0.82 -3.53 -8.52
N MET A 247 0.86 -3.02 -7.28
CA MET A 247 0.42 -3.76 -6.09
C MET A 247 -1.04 -4.20 -6.19
N ALA A 248 -1.93 -3.27 -6.54
CA ALA A 248 -3.35 -3.52 -6.72
C ALA A 248 -3.62 -4.54 -7.83
N THR A 249 -2.86 -4.47 -8.94
CA THR A 249 -2.91 -5.50 -9.99
C THR A 249 -2.49 -6.86 -9.46
N ALA A 250 -1.40 -6.94 -8.70
CA ALA A 250 -0.94 -8.21 -8.12
C ALA A 250 -1.98 -8.82 -7.18
N GLN A 251 -2.60 -8.00 -6.33
CA GLN A 251 -3.71 -8.42 -5.47
C GLN A 251 -4.87 -9.00 -6.30
N ALA A 252 -5.27 -8.34 -7.38
CA ALA A 252 -6.33 -8.82 -8.27
C ALA A 252 -5.97 -10.11 -9.02
N VAL A 253 -4.73 -10.22 -9.53
CA VAL A 253 -4.23 -11.44 -10.20
C VAL A 253 -4.21 -12.62 -9.23
N ILE A 254 -3.68 -12.41 -8.02
CA ILE A 254 -3.64 -13.43 -6.97
C ILE A 254 -5.07 -13.84 -6.59
N PHE A 255 -5.96 -12.87 -6.36
CA PHE A 255 -7.36 -13.13 -6.07
C PHE A 255 -8.01 -13.99 -7.15
N ARG A 256 -7.92 -13.59 -8.42
CA ARG A 256 -8.51 -14.32 -9.54
C ARG A 256 -7.94 -15.72 -9.67
N ARG A 257 -6.62 -15.91 -9.57
CA ARG A 257 -5.97 -17.22 -9.69
C ARG A 257 -6.32 -18.16 -8.53
N LEU A 258 -6.29 -17.67 -7.29
CA LEU A 258 -6.54 -18.51 -6.11
C LEU A 258 -8.02 -18.83 -5.91
N THR A 259 -8.91 -17.89 -6.22
CA THR A 259 -10.36 -18.09 -6.07
C THR A 259 -10.98 -18.73 -7.30
N GLY A 260 -10.40 -18.54 -8.49
CA GLY A 260 -11.05 -18.89 -9.76
C GLY A 260 -12.18 -17.92 -10.13
N TRP A 261 -12.24 -16.75 -9.48
CA TRP A 261 -13.33 -15.79 -9.62
C TRP A 261 -13.53 -15.36 -11.09
N ARG A 262 -14.80 -15.28 -11.47
CA ARG A 262 -15.30 -14.80 -12.76
C ARG A 262 -16.57 -14.01 -12.50
N GLU A 263 -16.81 -12.99 -13.30
CA GLU A 263 -18.03 -12.19 -13.20
C GLU A 263 -19.29 -13.09 -13.33
N GLY A 264 -20.24 -12.93 -12.41
CA GLY A 264 -21.49 -13.68 -12.39
C GLY A 264 -21.40 -15.11 -11.84
N VAL A 265 -20.22 -15.57 -11.42
CA VAL A 265 -20.03 -16.90 -10.83
C VAL A 265 -19.74 -16.76 -9.32
N PRO A 266 -20.54 -17.38 -8.43
CA PRO A 266 -20.28 -17.34 -7.00
C PRO A 266 -18.89 -17.88 -6.64
N LEU A 267 -18.27 -17.31 -5.61
CA LEU A 267 -16.99 -17.79 -5.10
C LEU A 267 -17.09 -19.25 -4.62
N PRO A 268 -16.23 -20.17 -5.10
CA PRO A 268 -16.25 -21.57 -4.65
C PRO A 268 -15.90 -21.68 -3.17
N THR A 269 -16.55 -22.53 -2.39
CA THR A 269 -16.19 -22.64 -0.97
C THR A 269 -14.78 -23.25 -0.82
N PRO A 270 -13.97 -22.83 0.18
CA PRO A 270 -12.62 -23.39 0.38
C PRO A 270 -12.59 -24.92 0.63
N ALA A 271 -13.70 -25.50 1.10
CA ALA A 271 -13.83 -26.93 1.33
C ALA A 271 -13.90 -27.75 0.02
N GLU A 272 -14.54 -27.22 -1.02
CA GLU A 272 -14.66 -27.85 -2.34
C GLU A 272 -13.34 -27.93 -3.13
N LYS A 273 -12.29 -27.23 -2.65
CA LYS A 273 -10.95 -27.22 -3.28
C LYS A 273 -9.96 -28.21 -2.67
N ASN A 274 -10.21 -28.70 -1.46
CA ASN A 274 -9.32 -29.64 -0.76
C ASN A 274 -9.86 -31.08 -0.74
N ALA A 275 -11.00 -31.33 -1.39
CA ALA A 275 -11.53 -32.65 -1.72
C ALA A 275 -11.20 -33.00 -3.17
#